data_AF-A0A7Y5F9M5-F1
#
_entry.id   AF-A0A7Y5F9M5-F1
#
_cell.length_a   1.000
_cell.length_b   1.000
_cell.length_c   1.000
_cell.angle_alpha   90.00
_cell.angle_beta   90.00
_cell.angle_gamma   90.00
#
_symmetry.space_group_name_H-M   'P 1'
#
loop_
_entity.id
_entity.type
_entity.pdbx_description
1 polymer ?
#
loop_
_entity_poly.entity_id
_entity_poly.type
_entity_poly.pdbx_seq_one_letter_code
_entity_poly.pdbx_strand_id
1 'polypeptide(L)'
;MLPANDATGLTERGITYTVSTEANMTCVVLSGYRLPPGYDREQADLLLRLNPGFPDVQPDMWWFDPAIRLKDGRAVKATDVTEHHLGRTWQRWSRHFDAGQWRSGTDSLESYLALIGRELERCVQHPN
;
A
#
# COMPACT_ATOMS: atom_id res chain seq x y z
N MET A 1 7.61 -15.71 0.79
CA MET A 1 8.37 -15.35 -0.42
C MET A 1 7.40 -14.66 -1.37
N LEU A 2 7.83 -13.58 -2.03
CA LEU A 2 7.03 -12.92 -3.06
C LEU A 2 7.04 -13.80 -4.33
N PRO A 3 5.94 -13.90 -5.10
CA PRO A 3 5.96 -14.54 -6.41
C PRO A 3 7.03 -13.92 -7.33
N ALA A 4 7.70 -14.73 -8.15
CA ALA A 4 8.83 -14.28 -8.98
C ALA A 4 8.46 -13.13 -9.92
N ASN A 5 7.23 -13.13 -10.45
CA ASN A 5 6.75 -12.07 -11.36
C ASN A 5 6.61 -10.71 -10.65
N ASP A 6 6.17 -10.71 -9.39
CA ASP A 6 6.02 -9.47 -8.61
C ASP A 6 7.39 -8.87 -8.26
N ALA A 7 8.40 -9.72 -7.99
CA ALA A 7 9.75 -9.27 -7.71
C ALA A 7 10.38 -8.60 -8.94
N THR A 8 10.25 -9.22 -10.11
CA THR A 8 10.74 -8.67 -11.38
C THR A 8 10.11 -7.30 -11.69
N GLY A 9 8.79 -7.17 -11.56
CA GLY A 9 8.10 -5.90 -11.82
C GLY A 9 8.52 -4.74 -10.89
N LEU A 10 8.83 -5.04 -9.63
CA LEU A 10 9.36 -4.03 -8.71
C LEU A 10 10.79 -3.61 -9.07
N THR A 11 11.65 -4.58 -9.42
CA THR A 11 13.03 -4.31 -9.83
C THR A 11 13.10 -3.52 -11.13
N GLU A 12 12.29 -3.86 -12.13
CA GLU A 12 12.24 -3.15 -13.42
C GLU A 12 11.81 -1.67 -13.26
N ARG A 13 10.95 -1.39 -12.29
CA ARG A 13 10.51 -0.03 -11.96
C ARG A 13 11.53 0.75 -11.11
N GLY A 14 12.65 0.12 -10.73
CA GLY A 14 13.65 0.71 -9.85
C GLY A 14 13.13 1.01 -8.45
N ILE A 15 12.11 0.27 -7.99
CA ILE A 15 11.54 0.46 -6.67
C ILE A 15 12.37 -0.33 -5.66
N THR A 16 12.93 0.35 -4.68
CA THR A 16 13.60 -0.30 -3.55
C THR A 16 12.55 -0.96 -2.66
N TYR A 17 12.63 -2.27 -2.48
CA TYR A 17 11.72 -3.00 -1.60
C TYR A 17 12.45 -4.00 -0.71
N THR A 18 11.87 -4.24 0.47
CA THR A 18 12.28 -5.29 1.41
C THR A 18 11.11 -6.22 1.66
N VAL A 19 11.35 -7.53 1.65
CA VAL A 19 10.35 -8.54 1.99
C VAL A 19 10.69 -9.16 3.35
N SER A 20 9.72 -9.24 4.23
CA SER A 20 9.82 -9.86 5.55
C SER A 20 8.56 -10.65 5.86
N THR A 21 8.57 -11.42 6.95
CA THR A 21 7.40 -12.18 7.38
C THR A 21 7.09 -11.81 8.82
N GLU A 22 5.84 -11.47 9.11
CA GLU A 22 5.36 -11.14 10.46
C GLU A 22 3.97 -11.75 10.64
N ALA A 23 3.75 -12.48 11.74
CA ALA A 23 2.47 -13.12 12.07
C ALA A 23 1.86 -13.95 10.91
N ASN A 24 2.69 -14.74 10.21
CA ASN A 24 2.34 -15.54 9.02
C ASN A 24 1.89 -14.73 7.79
N MET A 25 2.05 -13.41 7.80
CA MET A 25 1.80 -12.53 6.65
C MET A 25 3.12 -12.18 5.95
N THR A 26 3.08 -12.11 4.63
CA THR A 26 4.21 -11.58 3.85
C THR A 26 4.15 -10.07 3.87
N CYS A 27 5.14 -9.43 4.50
CA CYS A 27 5.26 -7.99 4.59
C CYS A 27 6.21 -7.48 3.51
N VAL A 28 5.73 -6.59 2.65
CA VAL A 28 6.52 -5.95 1.59
C VAL A 28 6.61 -4.47 1.91
N VAL A 29 7.81 -3.97 2.19
CA VAL A 29 8.07 -2.55 2.42
C VAL A 29 8.67 -1.97 1.15
N LEU A 30 8.00 -1.01 0.53
CA LEU A 30 8.48 -0.24 -0.60
C LEU A 30 9.02 1.08 -0.06
N SER A 31 10.33 1.28 -0.16
CA SER A 31 10.99 2.47 0.38
C SER A 31 10.87 3.65 -0.58
N GLY A 32 10.54 4.83 -0.05
CA GLY A 32 10.42 6.05 -0.85
C GLY A 32 9.35 5.99 -1.94
N TYR A 33 8.20 5.36 -1.65
CA TYR A 33 7.07 5.32 -2.55
C TYR A 33 6.58 6.73 -2.87
N ARG A 34 6.53 7.08 -4.16
CA ARG A 34 6.12 8.42 -4.61
C ARG A 34 4.62 8.62 -4.48
N LEU A 35 4.23 9.70 -3.82
CA LEU A 35 2.85 10.12 -3.65
C LEU A 35 2.46 11.08 -4.77
N PRO A 36 1.19 11.10 -5.20
CA PRO A 36 0.75 12.07 -6.19
C PRO A 36 0.78 13.48 -5.59
N PRO A 37 0.85 14.54 -6.43
CA PRO A 37 0.82 15.92 -5.95
C PRO A 37 -0.48 16.19 -5.18
N GLY A 38 -0.38 16.78 -3.99
CA GLY A 38 -1.55 17.07 -3.14
C GLY A 38 -1.42 16.56 -1.71
N TYR A 39 -0.42 15.70 -1.45
CA TYR A 39 0.01 15.31 -0.11
C TYR A 39 1.06 16.26 0.46
N ASP A 40 1.17 16.29 1.79
CA ASP A 40 2.12 17.10 2.55
C ASP A 40 3.59 16.72 2.33
N ARG A 41 3.84 15.62 1.60
CA ARG A 41 5.17 15.18 1.17
C ARG A 41 5.13 14.49 -0.18
N GLU A 42 6.30 14.37 -0.78
CA GLU A 42 6.48 13.77 -2.11
C GLU A 42 6.62 12.25 -2.07
N GLN A 43 7.12 11.70 -0.95
CA GLN A 43 7.36 10.28 -0.79
C GLN A 43 7.20 9.82 0.67
N ALA A 44 6.83 8.57 0.86
CA ALA A 44 6.79 7.87 2.14
C ALA A 44 7.07 6.37 1.93
N ASP A 45 7.49 5.66 2.97
CA ASP A 45 7.57 4.20 2.85
C ASP A 45 6.16 3.60 2.88
N LEU A 46 5.92 2.63 2.01
CA LEU A 46 4.66 1.90 1.90
C LEU A 46 4.87 0.46 2.37
N LEU A 47 4.14 0.05 3.40
CA LEU A 47 4.07 -1.32 3.86
C LEU A 47 2.81 -1.99 3.30
N LEU A 48 2.97 -3.17 2.72
CA LEU A 48 1.90 -4.07 2.31
C LEU A 48 2.00 -5.35 3.13
N ARG A 49 0.94 -5.70 3.86
CA ARG A 49 0.86 -6.96 4.60
C ARG A 49 -0.08 -7.89 3.84
N LEU A 50 0.49 -8.90 3.19
CA LEU A 50 -0.22 -9.81 2.31
C LEU A 50 -0.60 -11.09 3.07
N ASN A 51 -1.88 -11.42 3.02
CA ASN A 51 -2.43 -12.63 3.64
C ASN A 51 -1.86 -13.91 3.00
N PRO A 52 -1.80 -15.01 3.77
CA PRO A 52 -1.53 -16.33 3.19
C PRO A 52 -2.65 -16.65 2.17
N GLY A 53 -2.27 -16.83 0.91
CA GLY A 53 -3.20 -17.00 -0.21
C GLY A 53 -3.24 -15.82 -1.18
N PHE A 54 -2.52 -14.72 -0.91
CA PHE A 54 -2.24 -13.73 -1.95
C PHE A 54 -1.46 -14.39 -3.12
N PRO A 55 -1.79 -14.08 -4.40
CA PRO A 55 -2.75 -13.06 -4.87
C PRO A 55 -4.21 -13.53 -5.02
N ASP A 56 -4.54 -14.79 -4.73
CA ASP A 56 -5.92 -15.28 -4.83
C ASP A 56 -6.86 -14.67 -3.76
N VAL A 57 -6.30 -14.31 -2.61
CA VAL A 57 -6.98 -13.56 -1.56
C VAL A 57 -6.67 -12.07 -1.71
N GLN A 58 -7.73 -11.29 -1.81
CA GLN A 58 -7.66 -9.83 -1.91
C GLN A 58 -7.03 -9.21 -0.65
N PRO A 59 -6.04 -8.29 -0.80
CA PRO A 59 -5.61 -7.43 0.29
C PRO A 59 -6.62 -6.31 0.52
N ASP A 60 -6.67 -5.74 1.72
CA ASP A 60 -7.64 -4.68 2.10
C ASP A 60 -6.97 -3.46 2.78
N MET A 61 -5.71 -3.62 3.18
CA MET A 61 -4.99 -2.64 3.96
C MET A 61 -3.57 -2.43 3.47
N TRP A 62 -3.12 -1.20 3.61
CA TRP A 62 -1.74 -0.78 3.43
C TRP A 62 -1.36 0.22 4.52
N TRP A 63 -0.07 0.48 4.69
CA TRP A 63 0.38 1.39 5.72
C TRP A 63 1.48 2.32 5.23
N PHE A 64 1.51 3.55 5.75
CA PHE A 64 2.57 4.52 5.43
C PHE A 64 3.38 4.92 6.66
N ASP A 65 4.69 5.09 6.46
CA ASP A 65 5.61 5.68 7.42
C ASP A 65 6.60 6.60 6.69
N PRO A 66 6.67 7.91 7.02
CA PRO A 66 5.84 8.62 8.00
C PRO A 66 4.36 8.71 7.58
N ALA A 67 3.47 8.95 8.55
CA ALA A 67 2.01 9.08 8.35
C ALA A 67 1.63 10.25 7.44
N ILE A 68 0.97 10.02 6.31
CA ILE A 68 0.73 11.03 5.25
C ILE A 68 -0.56 11.82 5.47
N ARG A 69 -0.58 13.09 5.05
CA ARG A 69 -1.74 13.99 5.11
C ARG A 69 -1.88 14.77 3.80
N LEU A 70 -3.05 15.35 3.56
CA LEU A 70 -3.21 16.28 2.44
C LEU A 70 -2.41 17.58 2.71
N LYS A 71 -2.02 18.30 1.65
CA LYS A 71 -1.25 19.56 1.75
C LYS A 71 -1.93 20.63 2.59
N ASP A 72 -3.26 20.61 2.67
CA ASP A 72 -4.05 21.52 3.49
C ASP A 72 -4.14 21.10 4.97
N GLY A 73 -3.42 20.06 5.37
CA GLY A 73 -3.37 19.54 6.74
C GLY A 73 -4.52 18.60 7.10
N ARG A 74 -5.48 18.36 6.19
CA ARG A 74 -6.58 17.43 6.46
C ARG A 74 -6.07 15.99 6.50
N ALA A 75 -6.55 15.25 7.50
CA ALA A 75 -6.38 13.81 7.55
C ALA A 75 -7.21 13.15 6.46
N VAL A 76 -6.66 12.12 5.83
CA VAL A 76 -7.41 11.33 4.86
C VAL A 76 -8.34 10.38 5.61
N LYS A 77 -9.55 10.17 5.10
CA LYS A 77 -10.54 9.29 5.75
C LYS A 77 -9.98 7.87 5.97
N ALA A 78 -10.33 7.30 7.12
CA ALA A 78 -9.90 5.97 7.57
C ALA A 78 -8.36 5.82 7.60
N THR A 79 -7.69 6.83 8.16
CA THR A 79 -6.23 6.84 8.40
C THR A 79 -5.86 7.22 9.83
N ASP A 80 -6.84 7.22 10.74
CA ASP A 80 -6.70 7.63 12.13
C ASP A 80 -6.10 6.54 13.03
N VAL A 81 -5.91 5.34 12.48
CA VAL A 81 -5.35 4.19 13.19
C VAL A 81 -3.87 4.06 12.86
N THR A 82 -3.07 3.85 13.90
CA THR A 82 -1.65 3.51 13.77
C THR A 82 -1.40 2.11 14.30
N GLU A 83 -0.52 1.37 13.64
CA GLU A 83 -0.18 -0.01 13.98
C GLU A 83 1.33 -0.19 14.02
N HIS A 84 1.79 -1.14 14.82
CA HIS A 84 3.22 -1.43 14.98
C HIS A 84 3.57 -2.70 14.21
N HIS A 85 4.41 -2.56 13.19
CA HIS A 85 4.85 -3.64 12.31
C HIS A 85 6.33 -3.51 12.02
N LEU A 86 7.06 -4.62 12.05
CA LEU A 86 8.49 -4.67 11.74
C LEU A 86 9.31 -3.67 12.59
N GLY A 87 8.91 -3.44 13.85
CA GLY A 87 9.56 -2.51 14.77
C GLY A 87 9.35 -1.03 14.46
N ARG A 88 8.47 -0.68 13.52
CA ARG A 88 8.11 0.70 13.14
C ARG A 88 6.63 0.96 13.42
N THR A 89 6.28 2.22 13.63
CA THR A 89 4.88 2.67 13.73
C THR A 89 4.41 3.12 12.36
N TRP A 90 3.28 2.60 11.90
CA TRP A 90 2.75 2.90 10.58
C TRP A 90 1.33 3.44 10.67
N GLN A 91 1.01 4.42 9.83
CA GLN A 91 -0.37 4.87 9.64
C GLN A 91 -1.11 3.86 8.79
N ARG A 92 -2.18 3.26 9.33
CA ARG A 92 -3.00 2.29 8.60
C ARG A 92 -3.96 2.98 7.66
N TRP A 93 -4.02 2.46 6.45
CA TRP A 93 -5.01 2.79 5.45
C TRP A 93 -5.83 1.55 5.16
N SER A 94 -7.14 1.65 5.41
CA SER A 94 -8.08 0.59 5.09
C SER A 94 -9.03 1.06 4.01
N ARG A 95 -9.08 0.29 2.92
CA ARG A 95 -10.06 0.47 1.85
C ARG A 95 -10.67 -0.88 1.57
N HIS A 96 -11.99 -0.93 1.72
CA HIS A 96 -12.74 -2.07 1.24
C HIS A 96 -12.88 -1.92 -0.26
N PHE A 97 -12.47 -2.95 -0.97
CA PHE A 97 -12.72 -3.07 -2.39
C PHE A 97 -14.12 -3.61 -2.63
N ASP A 98 -14.74 -3.18 -3.73
CA ASP A 98 -16.05 -3.66 -4.13
C ASP A 98 -16.01 -5.12 -4.59
N ALA A 99 -17.15 -5.80 -4.51
CA ALA A 99 -17.28 -7.18 -4.96
C ALA A 99 -16.89 -7.31 -6.45
N GLY A 100 -15.91 -8.16 -6.75
CA GLY A 100 -15.39 -8.39 -8.10
C GLY A 100 -14.35 -7.37 -8.58
N GLN A 101 -13.96 -6.39 -7.74
CA GLN A 101 -12.88 -5.45 -8.07
C GLN A 101 -11.50 -6.13 -8.11
N TRP A 102 -11.34 -7.23 -7.37
CA TRP A 102 -10.15 -8.09 -7.39
C TRP A 102 -10.49 -9.46 -7.97
N ARG A 103 -9.70 -9.90 -8.93
CA ARG A 103 -9.90 -11.12 -9.70
C ARG A 103 -8.72 -12.05 -9.45
N SER A 104 -8.97 -13.12 -8.68
CA SER A 104 -8.01 -14.21 -8.48
C SER A 104 -7.52 -14.76 -9.83
N GLY A 105 -6.23 -15.10 -9.89
CA GLY A 105 -5.53 -15.52 -11.12
C GLY A 105 -5.30 -14.43 -12.17
N THR A 106 -5.78 -13.19 -11.98
CA THR A 106 -5.53 -12.05 -12.89
C THR A 106 -4.80 -10.92 -12.18
N ASP A 107 -5.28 -10.52 -11.00
CA ASP A 107 -4.68 -9.42 -10.25
C ASP A 107 -3.45 -9.88 -9.46
N SER A 108 -2.45 -8.99 -9.39
CA SER A 108 -1.14 -9.24 -8.79
C SER A 108 -0.73 -8.10 -7.86
N LEU A 109 0.49 -8.13 -7.33
CA LEU A 109 1.00 -7.02 -6.54
C LEU A 109 0.99 -5.71 -7.34
N GLU A 110 1.22 -5.79 -8.65
CA GLU A 110 1.17 -4.65 -9.55
C GLU A 110 -0.25 -4.06 -9.65
N SER A 111 -1.28 -4.92 -9.82
CA SER A 111 -2.68 -4.48 -9.74
C SER A 111 -2.97 -3.77 -8.43
N TYR A 112 -2.45 -4.30 -7.32
CA TYR A 112 -2.65 -3.68 -6.00
C TYR A 112 -1.99 -2.32 -5.88
N LEU A 113 -0.74 -2.18 -6.35
CA LEU A 113 -0.05 -0.88 -6.37
C LEU A 113 -0.76 0.14 -7.25
N ALA A 114 -1.31 -0.29 -8.40
CA ALA A 114 -2.12 0.57 -9.25
C ALA A 114 -3.42 1.02 -8.56
N LEU A 115 -4.08 0.12 -7.82
CA LEU A 115 -5.25 0.45 -7.01
C LEU A 115 -4.92 1.46 -5.90
N ILE A 116 -3.83 1.26 -5.17
CA ILE A 116 -3.35 2.21 -4.15
C ILE A 116 -3.08 3.57 -4.78
N GLY A 117 -2.38 3.63 -5.92
CA GLY A 117 -2.13 4.88 -6.64
C GLY A 117 -3.41 5.63 -7.00
N ARG A 118 -4.41 4.92 -7.56
CA ARG A 118 -5.73 5.51 -7.88
C ARG A 118 -6.46 6.01 -6.64
N GLU A 119 -6.42 5.26 -5.53
CA GLU A 119 -7.04 5.69 -4.28
C GLU A 119 -6.37 6.93 -3.69
N LEU A 120 -5.03 7.04 -3.79
CA LEU A 120 -4.31 8.24 -3.37
C LEU A 120 -4.70 9.45 -4.22
N GLU A 121 -4.75 9.30 -5.55
CA GLU A 121 -5.20 10.37 -6.46
C GLU A 121 -6.64 10.79 -6.15
N ARG A 122 -7.54 9.81 -5.91
CA ARG A 122 -8.93 10.07 -5.54
C ARG A 122 -9.04 10.88 -4.25
N CYS A 123 -8.24 10.57 -3.24
CA CYS A 123 -8.23 11.30 -1.96
C CYS A 123 -7.77 12.76 -2.13
N VAL A 124 -6.89 13.04 -3.09
CA VAL A 124 -6.48 14.41 -3.42
C VAL A 124 -7.59 15.15 -4.16
N GLN A 125 -8.21 14.53 -5.17
CA GLN A 125 -9.24 15.16 -6.01
C GLN A 125 -10.57 15.35 -5.29
N HIS A 126 -10.95 14.38 -4.45
CA HIS A 126 -12.21 14.36 -3.70
C HIS A 126 -11.92 14.12 -2.21
N PRO A 127 -11.42 15.14 -1.49
CA PRO A 127 -11.01 15.01 -0.09
C PRO A 127 -12.20 14.92 0.91
N ASN A 128 -13.38 14.49 0.46
CA ASN A 128 -14.59 14.43 1.27
C ASN A 128 -15.44 13.20 0.96
#